data_AF-A0A9P6SS98-F1
#
_entry.id   AF-A0A9P6SS98-F1
#
_cell.length_a   1.000
_cell.length_b   1.000
_cell.length_c   1.000
_cell.angle_alpha   90.00
_cell.angle_beta   90.00
_cell.angle_gamma   90.00
#
_symmetry.space_group_name_H-M   'P 1'
#
loop_
_entity.id
_entity.type
_entity.pdbx_description
1 polymer ?
#
loop_
_entity_poly.entity_id
_entity_poly.type
_entity_poly.pdbx_seq_one_letter_code
_entity_poly.pdbx_strand_id
1 'polypeptide(L)'
;MSHHPHETPILDFNPEPGTFVATLVQNKRITDPKHTQDVRHIDLSIKDPGFPGYYPGDVLSMRPRNLAKDVDDFLEYNGWTSIADRPLTIFQNLSVHFTKNEDEKEKLREFVSPEGQDDLYSYCHRVRRTTFEVLKDFRDVQIPLDYIMDLFPLIMPRSFSIASASLTAVQKQQQQQQQYQSGNNNGGSDSRAIHAVNGDLTTGIMDGELEWKVGLCVAIVNYKTKLWKWRTGVCTRWLKDLPSIEDVRAAAAAPSSSIEKSKTTETGLIAREPAQFSIRIQRGTLKLPKDPNVPLICIGPGTGVAPMRSFLHHRIYVQGATENVLFFGCRKRNMDYHYCEEWEQLEREGRLKVFTACSRDQ
;
A
#
# COMPACT_ATOMS: atom_id res chain seq x y z
N MET A 1 -37.55 7.53 -3.47
CA MET A 1 -37.05 6.19 -3.11
C MET A 1 -36.85 5.40 -4.38
N SER A 2 -35.61 5.31 -4.85
CA SER A 2 -35.20 4.43 -5.94
C SER A 2 -33.87 3.81 -5.50
N HIS A 3 -33.93 2.54 -5.11
CA HIS A 3 -32.75 1.73 -4.85
C HIS A 3 -32.03 1.50 -6.19
N HIS A 4 -30.85 2.10 -6.36
CA HIS A 4 -29.92 1.66 -7.40
C HIS A 4 -29.27 0.34 -6.98
N PRO A 5 -29.21 -0.66 -7.88
CA PRO A 5 -28.54 -1.93 -7.61
C PRO A 5 -27.02 -1.77 -7.73
N HIS A 6 -26.30 -2.51 -6.87
CA HIS A 6 -24.99 -3.14 -7.14
C HIS A 6 -24.00 -2.42 -8.06
N GLU A 7 -23.06 -1.66 -7.48
CA GLU A 7 -21.77 -1.41 -8.11
C GLU A 7 -20.66 -1.67 -7.09
N THR A 8 -19.80 -2.64 -7.40
CA THR A 8 -18.46 -2.77 -6.81
C THR A 8 -17.86 -1.37 -6.75
N PRO A 9 -17.47 -0.84 -5.59
CA PRO A 9 -16.91 0.50 -5.57
C PRO A 9 -15.55 0.39 -6.25
N ILE A 10 -15.48 0.72 -7.54
CA ILE A 10 -14.26 1.21 -8.14
C ILE A 10 -13.88 2.40 -7.24
N LEU A 11 -12.87 2.22 -6.38
CA LEU A 11 -12.48 3.24 -5.39
C LEU A 11 -11.75 4.43 -6.04
N ASP A 12 -12.09 4.77 -7.28
CA ASP A 12 -11.54 5.93 -7.97
C ASP A 12 -12.62 6.61 -8.82
N PHE A 13 -13.10 7.76 -8.35
CA PHE A 13 -14.07 8.58 -9.08
C PHE A 13 -13.43 9.36 -10.24
N ASN A 14 -12.11 9.29 -10.41
CA ASN A 14 -11.39 9.95 -11.49
C ASN A 14 -10.03 9.27 -11.76
N PRO A 15 -9.93 8.31 -12.71
CA PRO A 15 -8.68 7.62 -13.00
C PRO A 15 -7.65 8.61 -13.56
N GLU A 16 -6.50 8.73 -12.89
CA GLU A 16 -5.43 9.59 -13.38
C GLU A 16 -4.73 8.97 -14.60
N PRO A 17 -4.24 9.78 -15.55
CA PRO A 17 -3.43 9.27 -16.66
C PRO A 17 -2.24 8.43 -16.14
N GLY A 18 -2.13 7.20 -16.63
CA GLY A 18 -1.06 6.26 -16.26
C GLY A 18 -1.25 5.53 -14.94
N THR A 19 -2.47 5.49 -14.39
CA THR A 19 -2.86 4.55 -13.32
C THR A 19 -3.54 3.31 -13.88
N PHE A 20 -3.51 2.24 -13.10
CA PHE A 20 -4.13 0.95 -13.40
C PHE A 20 -4.96 0.49 -12.21
N VAL A 21 -6.04 -0.24 -12.46
CA VAL A 21 -6.85 -0.82 -11.38
C VAL A 21 -6.17 -2.10 -10.88
N ALA A 22 -5.90 -2.17 -9.58
CA ALA A 22 -5.47 -3.38 -8.90
C ALA A 22 -6.58 -3.92 -8.01
N THR A 23 -6.76 -5.24 -8.02
CA THR A 23 -7.63 -5.97 -7.08
C THR A 23 -6.78 -6.52 -5.94
N LEU A 24 -7.22 -6.30 -4.70
CA LEU A 24 -6.59 -6.87 -3.50
C LEU A 24 -6.84 -8.38 -3.43
N VAL A 25 -5.77 -9.17 -3.56
CA VAL A 25 -5.84 -10.64 -3.55
C VAL A 25 -5.72 -11.19 -2.12
N GLN A 26 -4.70 -10.74 -1.39
CA GLN A 26 -4.38 -11.17 -0.03
C GLN A 26 -3.91 -9.97 0.80
N ASN A 27 -4.27 -9.95 2.08
CA ASN A 27 -3.84 -8.93 3.04
C ASN A 27 -3.48 -9.59 4.37
N LYS A 28 -2.30 -10.19 4.44
CA LYS A 28 -1.91 -11.11 5.52
C LYS A 28 -0.92 -10.44 6.46
N ARG A 29 -1.22 -10.46 7.77
CA ARG A 29 -0.22 -10.08 8.80
C ARG A 29 0.88 -11.14 8.86
N ILE A 30 2.14 -10.71 8.75
CA ILE A 30 3.34 -11.58 8.76
C ILE A 30 4.15 -11.49 10.06
N THR A 31 3.78 -10.59 10.97
CA THR A 31 4.31 -10.54 12.34
C THR A 31 3.40 -11.30 13.29
N ASP A 32 3.94 -11.81 14.39
CA ASP A 32 3.15 -12.38 15.48
C ASP A 32 2.07 -11.37 15.96
N PRO A 33 0.82 -11.81 16.23
CA PRO A 33 -0.24 -10.93 16.70
C PRO A 33 0.09 -10.11 17.94
N LYS A 34 0.94 -10.65 18.84
CA LYS A 34 1.43 -10.02 20.06
C LYS A 34 2.56 -9.02 19.80
N HIS A 35 3.16 -9.03 18.62
CA HIS A 35 4.16 -8.02 18.26
C HIS A 35 3.51 -6.64 18.13
N THR A 36 4.20 -5.60 18.61
CA THR A 36 3.68 -4.24 18.65
C THR A 36 3.47 -3.61 17.27
N GLN A 37 4.33 -3.98 16.31
CA GLN A 37 4.23 -3.49 14.93
C GLN A 37 3.45 -4.52 14.11
N ASP A 38 2.32 -4.12 13.54
CA ASP A 38 1.63 -4.92 12.52
C ASP A 38 2.36 -4.69 11.18
N VAL A 39 2.95 -5.75 10.64
CA VAL A 39 3.52 -5.76 9.27
C VAL A 39 2.76 -6.78 8.46
N ARG A 40 2.42 -6.41 7.23
CA ARG A 40 1.60 -7.19 6.33
C ARG A 40 2.28 -7.47 5.01
N HIS A 41 2.02 -8.65 4.48
CA HIS A 41 2.21 -8.95 3.09
C HIS A 41 0.88 -8.73 2.35
N ILE A 42 0.92 -7.93 1.29
CA ILE A 42 -0.25 -7.58 0.50
C ILE A 42 0.00 -8.01 -0.94
N ASP A 43 -0.89 -8.81 -1.49
CA ASP A 43 -0.85 -9.24 -2.89
C ASP A 43 -1.94 -8.53 -3.69
N LEU A 44 -1.53 -8.00 -4.84
CA LEU A 44 -2.39 -7.30 -5.78
C LEU A 44 -2.42 -8.04 -7.12
N SER A 45 -3.59 -8.06 -7.75
CA SER A 45 -3.79 -8.55 -9.12
C SER A 45 -4.09 -7.39 -10.06
N ILE A 46 -3.45 -7.37 -11.22
CA ILE A 46 -3.69 -6.40 -12.29
C ILE A 46 -3.91 -7.20 -13.58
N LYS A 47 -5.11 -7.07 -14.15
CA LYS A 47 -5.52 -7.76 -15.37
C LYS A 47 -5.59 -6.85 -16.60
N ASP A 48 -5.27 -5.56 -16.43
CA ASP A 48 -5.29 -4.59 -17.52
C ASP A 48 -4.26 -4.98 -18.62
N PRO A 49 -4.69 -5.25 -19.86
CA PRO A 49 -3.80 -5.60 -20.96
C PRO A 49 -2.77 -4.50 -21.30
N GLY A 50 -3.09 -3.24 -21.00
CA GLY A 50 -2.22 -2.09 -21.17
C GLY A 50 -1.18 -1.91 -20.07
N PHE A 51 -1.19 -2.76 -19.02
CA PHE A 51 -0.23 -2.67 -17.93
C PHE A 51 1.20 -2.97 -18.41
N PRO A 52 2.17 -2.05 -18.25
CA PRO A 52 3.51 -2.19 -18.81
C PRO A 52 4.38 -3.20 -18.06
N GLY A 53 3.87 -3.81 -16.99
CA GLY A 53 4.65 -4.63 -16.08
C GLY A 53 5.57 -3.83 -15.16
N TYR A 54 6.17 -4.54 -14.21
CA TYR A 54 7.12 -3.98 -13.25
C TYR A 54 8.39 -4.83 -13.23
N TYR A 55 9.48 -4.22 -12.80
CA TYR A 55 10.77 -4.87 -12.61
C TYR A 55 11.17 -4.84 -11.13
N PRO A 56 12.08 -5.72 -10.70
CA PRO A 56 12.61 -5.65 -9.37
C PRO A 56 13.15 -4.25 -9.06
N GLY A 57 12.85 -3.76 -7.86
CA GLY A 57 13.25 -2.43 -7.38
C GLY A 57 12.30 -1.30 -7.77
N ASP A 58 11.32 -1.55 -8.64
CA ASP A 58 10.24 -0.61 -8.90
C ASP A 58 9.37 -0.38 -7.66
N VAL A 59 8.63 0.73 -7.71
CA VAL A 59 7.83 1.23 -6.60
C VAL A 59 6.38 1.33 -7.05
N LEU A 60 5.47 0.79 -6.25
CA LEU A 60 4.04 0.94 -6.47
C LEU A 60 3.51 2.10 -5.63
N SER A 61 2.85 3.04 -6.27
CA SER A 61 2.17 4.17 -5.62
C SER A 61 0.66 4.00 -5.70
N MET A 62 -0.04 4.28 -4.60
CA MET A 62 -1.50 4.22 -4.54
C MET A 62 -2.04 5.43 -3.78
N ARG A 63 -3.20 5.94 -4.19
CA ARG A 63 -3.86 7.03 -3.46
C ARG A 63 -4.78 6.44 -2.39
N PRO A 64 -4.58 6.76 -1.11
CA PRO A 64 -5.46 6.29 -0.06
C PRO A 64 -6.72 7.15 0.04
N ARG A 65 -7.70 6.67 0.79
CA ARG A 65 -8.88 7.44 1.20
C ARG A 65 -8.87 7.66 2.71
N ASN A 66 -9.43 8.78 3.17
CA ASN A 66 -9.83 8.89 4.58
C ASN A 66 -10.95 7.90 4.88
N LEU A 67 -11.11 7.52 6.15
CA LEU A 67 -12.26 6.68 6.53
C LEU A 67 -13.55 7.47 6.42
N ALA A 68 -14.64 6.80 6.01
CA ALA A 68 -15.97 7.42 5.90
C ALA A 68 -16.34 8.15 7.19
N LYS A 69 -16.20 7.49 8.35
CA LYS A 69 -16.45 8.10 9.66
C LYS A 69 -15.64 9.39 9.90
N ASP A 70 -14.34 9.39 9.55
CA ASP A 70 -13.50 10.57 9.76
C ASP A 70 -13.94 11.74 8.86
N VAL A 71 -14.45 11.43 7.66
CA VAL A 71 -15.03 12.41 6.72
C VAL A 71 -16.40 12.89 7.23
N ASP A 72 -17.26 11.99 7.67
CA ASP A 72 -18.59 12.31 8.20
C ASP A 72 -18.51 13.19 9.44
N ASP A 73 -17.67 12.83 10.42
CA ASP A 73 -17.41 13.64 11.63
C ASP A 73 -16.93 15.06 11.25
N PHE A 74 -16.14 15.17 10.18
CA PHE A 74 -15.62 16.45 9.69
C PHE A 74 -16.71 17.27 8.98
N LEU A 75 -17.51 16.65 8.11
CA LEU A 75 -18.61 17.31 7.39
C LEU A 75 -19.70 17.78 8.35
N GLU A 76 -20.08 16.95 9.31
CA GLU A 76 -21.08 17.27 10.33
C GLU A 76 -20.65 18.48 11.16
N TYR A 77 -19.40 18.48 11.63
CA TYR A 77 -18.87 19.58 12.44
C TYR A 77 -18.89 20.94 11.72
N ASN A 78 -18.60 20.94 10.41
CA ASN A 78 -18.61 22.17 9.60
C ASN A 78 -20.01 22.51 9.05
N GLY A 79 -21.04 21.69 9.31
CA GLY A 79 -22.37 21.88 8.74
C GLY A 79 -22.45 21.65 7.23
N TRP A 80 -21.52 20.86 6.67
CA TRP A 80 -21.39 20.63 5.22
C TRP A 80 -22.05 19.34 4.73
N THR A 81 -22.71 18.58 5.60
CA THR A 81 -23.36 17.31 5.24
C THR A 81 -24.33 17.45 4.07
N SER A 82 -25.09 18.54 3.98
CA SER A 82 -26.10 18.76 2.94
C SER A 82 -25.55 19.19 1.58
N ILE A 83 -24.24 19.46 1.50
CA ILE A 83 -23.56 20.00 0.31
C ILE A 83 -22.36 19.14 -0.13
N ALA A 84 -22.10 18.03 0.57
CA ALA A 84 -20.94 17.17 0.34
C ALA A 84 -20.87 16.59 -1.09
N ASP A 85 -22.01 16.42 -1.75
CA ASP A 85 -22.12 15.88 -3.11
C ASP A 85 -22.03 16.94 -4.22
N ARG A 86 -21.81 18.23 -3.88
CA ARG A 86 -21.74 19.33 -4.85
C ARG A 86 -20.31 19.52 -5.35
N PRO A 87 -20.06 19.55 -6.67
CA PRO A 87 -18.73 19.85 -7.21
C PRO A 87 -18.34 21.31 -6.95
N LEU A 88 -17.09 21.56 -6.53
CA LEU A 88 -16.57 22.89 -6.17
C LEU A 88 -15.59 23.41 -7.24
N THR A 89 -15.55 24.75 -7.40
CA THR A 89 -14.62 25.47 -8.30
C THR A 89 -13.75 26.44 -7.48
N ILE A 90 -12.47 26.65 -7.86
CA ILE A 90 -11.34 27.02 -6.97
C ILE A 90 -10.97 28.52 -7.00
N PHE A 91 -10.69 29.15 -5.84
CA PHE A 91 -10.01 30.48 -5.70
C PHE A 91 -9.24 30.65 -4.37
N GLN A 92 -7.93 30.98 -4.42
CA GLN A 92 -6.91 30.86 -3.34
C GLN A 92 -6.96 31.73 -2.04
N ASN A 93 -6.61 31.08 -0.91
CA ASN A 93 -6.01 31.51 0.41
C ASN A 93 -6.72 32.53 1.34
N LEU A 94 -7.45 32.14 2.43
CA LEU A 94 -7.95 33.13 3.43
C LEU A 94 -8.35 32.66 4.88
N SER A 95 -7.66 31.76 5.59
CA SER A 95 -8.13 31.32 6.94
C SER A 95 -8.24 32.42 8.03
N VAL A 96 -7.40 33.46 8.03
CA VAL A 96 -7.47 34.58 9.00
C VAL A 96 -8.74 35.43 8.82
N HIS A 97 -9.34 35.39 7.63
CA HIS A 97 -10.49 36.24 7.30
C HIS A 97 -11.83 35.64 7.71
N PHE A 98 -11.81 34.44 8.29
CA PHE A 98 -13.00 33.62 8.53
C PHE A 98 -13.41 33.51 10.00
N THR A 99 -12.71 34.17 10.93
CA THR A 99 -13.17 34.32 12.32
C THR A 99 -13.62 35.76 12.60
N LYS A 100 -14.71 35.89 13.36
CA LYS A 100 -15.22 37.18 13.86
C LYS A 100 -14.68 37.54 15.25
N ASN A 101 -14.02 36.59 15.91
CA ASN A 101 -13.47 36.75 17.25
C ASN A 101 -12.09 37.42 17.15
N GLU A 102 -11.94 38.60 17.75
CA GLU A 102 -10.70 39.38 17.61
C GLU A 102 -9.52 38.72 18.33
N ASP A 103 -9.73 37.98 19.43
CA ASP A 103 -8.67 37.24 20.12
C ASP A 103 -8.14 36.08 19.26
N GLU A 104 -9.04 35.34 18.62
CA GLU A 104 -8.66 34.26 17.68
C GLU A 104 -7.92 34.84 16.47
N LYS A 105 -8.38 35.98 15.95
CA LYS A 105 -7.79 36.67 14.80
C LYS A 105 -6.40 37.20 15.09
N GLU A 106 -6.20 37.78 16.27
CA GLU A 106 -4.88 38.21 16.75
C GLU A 106 -3.94 37.01 16.85
N LYS A 107 -4.39 35.91 17.44
CA LYS A 107 -3.55 34.71 17.58
C LYS A 107 -3.20 34.07 16.23
N LEU A 108 -4.15 34.01 15.30
CA LEU A 108 -3.90 33.51 13.94
C LEU A 108 -2.94 34.42 13.17
N ARG A 109 -3.02 35.75 13.35
CA ARG A 109 -2.07 36.72 12.77
C ARG A 109 -0.66 36.56 13.34
N GLU A 110 -0.55 36.34 14.64
CA GLU A 110 0.73 36.08 15.30
C GLU A 110 1.40 34.84 14.69
N PHE A 111 0.68 33.73 14.50
CA PHE A 111 1.24 32.50 13.91
C PHE A 111 1.75 32.65 12.47
N VAL A 112 1.14 33.53 11.67
CA VAL A 112 1.58 33.76 10.29
C VAL A 112 2.66 34.84 10.17
N SER A 113 3.00 35.53 11.26
CA SER A 113 4.10 36.49 11.30
C SER A 113 5.47 35.79 11.23
N PRO A 114 6.53 36.50 10.81
CA PRO A 114 7.90 35.98 10.89
C PRO A 114 8.31 35.57 12.30
N GLU A 115 7.88 36.34 13.32
CA GLU A 115 8.23 36.11 14.73
C GLU A 115 7.49 34.91 15.33
N GLY A 116 6.27 34.62 14.85
CA GLY A 116 5.43 33.52 15.36
C GLY A 116 5.66 32.15 14.72
N GLN A 117 6.64 32.00 13.82
CA GLN A 117 6.89 30.73 13.13
C GLN A 117 7.26 29.58 14.10
N ASP A 118 8.03 29.87 15.15
CA ASP A 118 8.41 28.88 16.16
C ASP A 118 7.23 28.41 17.01
N ASP A 119 6.31 29.33 17.29
CA ASP A 119 5.07 29.03 18.02
C ASP A 119 4.09 28.26 17.15
N LEU A 120 3.93 28.62 15.88
CA LEU A 120 3.16 27.85 14.90
C LEU A 120 3.75 26.45 14.71
N TYR A 121 5.09 26.32 14.65
CA TYR A 121 5.76 25.03 14.61
C TYR A 121 5.47 24.20 15.88
N SER A 122 5.58 24.83 17.06
CA SER A 122 5.30 24.18 18.34
C SER A 122 3.84 23.74 18.50
N TYR A 123 2.91 24.53 17.97
CA TYR A 123 1.48 24.31 17.99
C TYR A 123 1.02 23.27 16.96
N CYS A 124 1.45 23.35 15.70
CA CYS A 124 1.02 22.43 14.64
C CYS A 124 1.96 21.22 14.49
N HIS A 125 3.21 21.49 14.13
CA HIS A 125 4.14 20.48 13.61
C HIS A 125 4.71 19.59 14.72
N ARG A 126 5.17 20.19 15.82
CA ARG A 126 5.83 19.50 16.93
C ARG A 126 4.95 18.44 17.59
N VAL A 127 3.65 18.71 17.65
CA VAL A 127 2.65 17.81 18.25
C VAL A 127 1.82 17.04 17.22
N ARG A 128 2.01 17.32 15.93
CA ARG A 128 1.25 16.74 14.80
C ARG A 128 -0.26 16.93 14.96
N ARG A 129 -0.68 18.18 15.19
CA ARG A 129 -2.10 18.57 15.29
C ARG A 129 -2.74 18.51 13.90
N THR A 130 -3.96 17.99 13.78
CA THR A 130 -4.69 17.93 12.49
C THR A 130 -5.48 19.20 12.26
N THR A 131 -5.82 19.50 11.01
CA THR A 131 -6.65 20.68 10.68
C THR A 131 -7.99 20.65 11.43
N PHE A 132 -8.61 19.48 11.57
CA PHE A 132 -9.84 19.34 12.35
C PHE A 132 -9.68 19.70 13.84
N GLU A 133 -8.53 19.40 14.45
CA GLU A 133 -8.26 19.82 15.82
C GLU A 133 -7.99 21.32 15.92
N VAL A 134 -7.34 21.91 14.92
CA VAL A 134 -7.18 23.37 14.86
C VAL A 134 -8.56 24.04 14.78
N LEU A 135 -9.47 23.55 13.94
CA LEU A 135 -10.84 24.08 13.86
C LEU A 135 -11.64 23.90 15.15
N LYS A 136 -11.38 22.85 15.93
CA LYS A 136 -11.98 22.69 17.26
C LYS A 136 -11.43 23.64 18.31
N ASP A 137 -10.15 23.97 18.21
CA ASP A 137 -9.49 24.92 19.10
C ASP A 137 -9.94 26.38 18.79
N PHE A 138 -10.22 26.70 17.52
CA PHE A 138 -10.71 28.01 17.03
C PHE A 138 -12.16 27.93 16.54
N ARG A 139 -13.11 28.05 17.46
CA ARG A 139 -14.53 27.69 17.24
C ARG A 139 -15.31 28.69 16.40
N ASP A 140 -14.86 29.94 16.34
CA ASP A 140 -15.53 30.99 15.56
C ASP A 140 -15.06 31.05 14.09
N VAL A 141 -14.09 30.21 13.69
CA VAL A 141 -13.63 30.09 12.31
C VAL A 141 -14.69 29.40 11.45
N GLN A 142 -15.21 30.11 10.46
CA GLN A 142 -16.22 29.62 9.52
C GLN A 142 -15.67 29.63 8.08
N ILE A 143 -15.10 28.51 7.66
CA ILE A 143 -14.53 28.38 6.31
C ILE A 143 -15.67 28.37 5.27
N PRO A 144 -15.72 29.31 4.31
CA PRO A 144 -16.65 29.19 3.20
C PRO A 144 -16.22 28.03 2.29
N LEU A 145 -17.21 27.33 1.74
CA LEU A 145 -17.03 26.13 0.92
C LEU A 145 -16.07 26.36 -0.26
N ASP A 146 -16.12 27.54 -0.87
CA ASP A 146 -15.30 27.91 -2.04
C ASP A 146 -13.79 27.95 -1.74
N TYR A 147 -13.39 27.99 -0.47
CA TYR A 147 -11.98 28.07 -0.03
C TYR A 147 -11.42 26.74 0.52
N ILE A 148 -12.22 25.65 0.51
CA ILE A 148 -11.81 24.36 1.07
C ILE A 148 -10.53 23.85 0.39
N MET A 149 -10.48 23.87 -0.94
CA MET A 149 -9.34 23.30 -1.67
C MET A 149 -8.07 24.16 -1.55
N ASP A 150 -8.19 25.41 -1.10
CA ASP A 150 -7.06 26.28 -0.82
C ASP A 150 -6.51 26.10 0.60
N LEU A 151 -7.32 25.56 1.49
CA LEU A 151 -6.97 25.30 2.89
C LEU A 151 -6.53 23.86 3.14
N PHE A 152 -7.12 22.90 2.43
CA PHE A 152 -6.86 21.48 2.61
C PHE A 152 -6.07 20.92 1.43
N PRO A 153 -4.83 20.42 1.66
CA PRO A 153 -4.03 19.85 0.59
C PRO A 153 -4.67 18.56 0.05
N LEU A 154 -4.47 18.31 -1.25
CA LEU A 154 -4.89 17.06 -1.87
C LEU A 154 -4.20 15.85 -1.19
N ILE A 155 -4.94 14.75 -1.10
CA ILE A 155 -4.38 13.50 -0.57
C ILE A 155 -3.35 12.96 -1.57
N MET A 156 -2.09 12.97 -1.13
CA MET A 156 -0.97 12.50 -1.93
C MET A 156 -0.93 10.97 -2.00
N PRO A 157 -0.56 10.40 -3.16
CA PRO A 157 -0.26 8.98 -3.26
C PRO A 157 0.84 8.55 -2.31
N ARG A 158 0.76 7.32 -1.82
CA ARG A 158 1.80 6.69 -1.00
C ARG A 158 2.50 5.60 -1.78
N SER A 159 3.83 5.66 -1.73
CA SER A 159 4.72 4.78 -2.46
C SER A 159 5.25 3.64 -1.57
N PHE A 160 5.28 2.43 -2.12
CA PHE A 160 5.78 1.22 -1.48
C PHE A 160 6.73 0.49 -2.43
N SER A 161 7.90 0.08 -1.95
CA SER A 161 8.78 -0.79 -2.73
C SER A 161 8.10 -2.12 -2.97
N ILE A 162 8.14 -2.59 -4.22
CA ILE A 162 7.57 -3.88 -4.58
C ILE A 162 8.41 -5.00 -3.95
N ALA A 163 7.73 -5.99 -3.37
CA ALA A 163 8.29 -7.11 -2.62
C ALA A 163 8.27 -8.45 -3.37
N SER A 164 7.73 -8.48 -4.59
CA SER A 164 7.68 -9.64 -5.47
C SER A 164 8.52 -9.42 -6.73
N ALA A 165 8.87 -10.49 -7.44
CA ALA A 165 9.44 -10.39 -8.80
C ALA A 165 8.37 -10.68 -9.86
N SER A 166 8.44 -9.98 -10.99
CA SER A 166 7.69 -10.39 -12.18
C SER A 166 8.39 -11.58 -12.82
N LEU A 167 7.72 -12.74 -12.84
CA LEU A 167 8.21 -13.94 -13.52
C LEU A 167 7.84 -14.00 -15.01
N THR A 168 6.99 -13.10 -15.51
CA THR A 168 6.65 -13.01 -16.96
C THR A 168 7.84 -12.64 -17.84
N ALA A 169 8.89 -12.04 -17.27
CA ALA A 169 10.14 -11.79 -17.97
C ALA A 169 10.75 -13.09 -18.52
N VAL A 170 10.48 -14.23 -17.87
CA VAL A 170 10.87 -15.57 -18.31
C VAL A 170 10.21 -15.93 -19.65
N GLN A 171 8.92 -15.62 -19.82
CA GLN A 171 8.16 -16.00 -21.02
C GLN A 171 8.60 -15.23 -22.28
N LYS A 172 8.89 -13.92 -22.17
CA LYS A 172 9.32 -13.12 -23.32
C LYS A 172 10.76 -13.45 -23.76
N GLN A 173 11.67 -13.74 -22.83
CA GLN A 173 13.04 -14.13 -23.18
C GLN A 173 13.11 -15.56 -23.73
N GLN A 174 12.32 -16.50 -23.20
CA GLN A 174 12.25 -17.87 -23.73
C GLN A 174 11.55 -17.93 -25.09
N GLN A 175 10.51 -17.13 -25.34
CA GLN A 175 9.89 -17.05 -26.67
C GLN A 175 10.82 -16.43 -27.73
N GLN A 176 11.61 -15.42 -27.38
CA GLN A 176 12.65 -14.90 -28.28
C GLN A 176 13.76 -15.94 -28.53
N GLN A 177 14.25 -16.63 -27.50
CA GLN A 177 15.28 -17.67 -27.69
C GLN A 177 14.76 -18.90 -28.44
N GLN A 178 13.50 -19.31 -28.25
CA GLN A 178 12.88 -20.38 -29.02
C GLN A 178 12.60 -19.96 -30.47
N GLN A 179 12.19 -18.72 -30.76
CA GLN A 179 12.09 -18.24 -32.15
C GLN A 179 13.45 -18.23 -32.87
N TYR A 180 14.56 -18.07 -32.15
CA TYR A 180 15.90 -18.21 -32.71
C TYR A 180 16.39 -19.66 -32.82
N GLN A 181 15.75 -20.62 -32.14
CA GLN A 181 16.13 -22.04 -32.13
C GLN A 181 15.15 -22.97 -32.86
N SER A 182 13.96 -22.49 -33.26
CA SER A 182 12.98 -23.22 -34.07
C SER A 182 13.34 -23.29 -35.56
N GLY A 183 14.63 -23.53 -35.82
CA GLY A 183 15.17 -23.92 -37.12
C GLY A 183 15.58 -25.40 -37.17
N ASN A 184 15.12 -26.27 -36.26
CA ASN A 184 15.01 -27.70 -36.52
C ASN A 184 14.31 -28.51 -35.40
N ASN A 185 13.53 -29.49 -35.85
CA ASN A 185 12.99 -30.67 -35.17
C ASN A 185 11.69 -30.58 -34.33
N ASN A 186 10.73 -31.39 -34.83
CA ASN A 186 9.56 -31.92 -34.15
C ASN A 186 9.95 -32.74 -32.92
N GLY A 187 9.44 -32.34 -31.76
CA GLY A 187 9.42 -33.13 -30.54
C GLY A 187 8.40 -32.51 -29.58
N GLY A 188 7.33 -33.24 -29.28
CA GLY A 188 6.29 -32.79 -28.36
C GLY A 188 6.91 -32.37 -27.03
N SER A 189 6.55 -31.18 -26.56
CA SER A 189 7.03 -30.64 -25.29
C SER A 189 5.89 -30.54 -24.29
N ASP A 190 6.04 -31.29 -23.21
CA ASP A 190 5.29 -31.16 -21.97
C ASP A 190 5.33 -29.71 -21.48
N SER A 191 4.14 -29.12 -21.35
CA SER A 191 3.91 -27.81 -20.77
C SER A 191 4.18 -27.84 -19.26
N ARG A 192 5.45 -27.85 -18.83
CA ARG A 192 5.80 -27.66 -17.41
C ARG A 192 5.52 -26.21 -17.02
N ALA A 193 4.33 -25.99 -16.47
CA ALA A 193 4.00 -24.81 -15.69
C ALA A 193 5.06 -24.61 -14.59
N ILE A 194 5.62 -23.40 -14.49
CA ILE A 194 6.49 -23.04 -13.37
C ILE A 194 5.63 -23.16 -12.11
N HIS A 195 5.92 -24.17 -11.30
CA HIS A 195 5.20 -24.42 -10.05
C HIS A 195 5.29 -23.19 -9.14
N ALA A 196 4.12 -22.75 -8.64
CA ALA A 196 4.01 -21.74 -7.61
C ALA A 196 4.93 -22.10 -6.43
N VAL A 197 5.90 -21.24 -6.15
CA VAL A 197 6.76 -21.41 -4.97
C VAL A 197 6.06 -20.72 -3.81
N ASN A 198 5.55 -21.52 -2.88
CA ASN A 198 5.08 -21.11 -1.55
C ASN A 198 4.07 -19.96 -1.48
N GLY A 199 2.94 -20.07 -2.17
CA GLY A 199 1.81 -19.15 -1.96
C GLY A 199 1.98 -17.73 -2.51
N ASP A 200 3.17 -17.36 -2.99
CA ASP A 200 3.37 -16.15 -3.79
C ASP A 200 2.84 -16.41 -5.20
N LEU A 201 1.73 -15.76 -5.54
CA LEU A 201 1.12 -15.84 -6.85
C LEU A 201 2.07 -15.22 -7.88
N THR A 202 2.59 -16.03 -8.79
CA THR A 202 3.44 -15.58 -9.88
C THR A 202 2.59 -14.97 -11.00
N THR A 203 3.15 -14.06 -11.81
CA THR A 203 2.44 -13.61 -13.03
C THR A 203 2.16 -14.84 -13.91
N GLY A 204 0.89 -15.03 -14.27
CA GLY A 204 0.42 -16.22 -14.95
C GLY A 204 -0.63 -15.89 -16.00
N ILE A 205 -0.91 -16.87 -16.86
CA ILE A 205 -2.07 -16.82 -17.76
C ILE A 205 -3.18 -17.59 -17.06
N MET A 206 -4.25 -16.90 -16.65
CA MET A 206 -5.49 -17.52 -16.16
C MET A 206 -6.57 -17.26 -17.21
N ASP A 207 -7.24 -18.32 -17.66
CA ASP A 207 -8.32 -18.25 -18.66
C ASP A 207 -7.94 -17.56 -19.98
N GLY A 208 -6.65 -17.62 -20.36
CA GLY A 208 -6.13 -16.99 -21.59
C GLY A 208 -5.76 -15.51 -21.43
N GLU A 209 -5.99 -14.91 -20.27
CA GLU A 209 -5.65 -13.51 -19.97
C GLU A 209 -4.40 -13.40 -19.09
N LEU A 210 -3.57 -12.39 -19.37
CA LEU A 210 -2.36 -12.11 -18.61
C LEU A 210 -2.73 -11.44 -17.29
N GLU A 211 -2.42 -12.09 -16.16
CA GLU A 211 -2.66 -11.55 -14.83
C GLU A 211 -1.35 -11.26 -14.11
N TRP A 212 -1.05 -9.98 -13.90
CA TRP A 212 0.10 -9.53 -13.14
C TRP A 212 -0.18 -9.59 -11.64
N LYS A 213 0.80 -10.10 -10.89
CA LYS A 213 0.75 -10.17 -9.43
C LYS A 213 1.85 -9.31 -8.83
N VAL A 214 1.48 -8.45 -7.89
CA VAL A 214 2.39 -7.50 -7.22
C VAL A 214 2.27 -7.67 -5.72
N GLY A 215 3.34 -8.12 -5.07
CA GLY A 215 3.44 -8.26 -3.63
C GLY A 215 4.06 -7.01 -2.99
N LEU A 216 3.56 -6.61 -1.82
CA LEU A 216 4.07 -5.50 -1.01
C LEU A 216 4.38 -5.98 0.41
N CYS A 217 5.31 -5.31 1.09
CA CYS A 217 5.57 -5.50 2.52
C CYS A 217 5.33 -4.18 3.26
N VAL A 218 4.25 -4.10 4.03
CA VAL A 218 3.71 -2.83 4.56
C VAL A 218 3.66 -2.86 6.08
N ALA A 219 4.36 -1.95 6.74
CA ALA A 219 4.21 -1.71 8.17
C ALA A 219 3.01 -0.79 8.42
N ILE A 220 2.03 -1.25 9.20
CA ILE A 220 0.87 -0.45 9.57
C ILE A 220 1.31 0.65 10.54
N VAL A 221 1.18 1.90 10.10
CA VAL A 221 1.63 3.04 10.90
C VAL A 221 0.62 3.31 12.00
N ASN A 222 1.07 3.18 13.25
CA ASN A 222 0.36 3.63 14.45
C ASN A 222 1.37 4.30 15.38
N TYR A 223 1.11 5.52 15.81
CA TYR A 223 1.99 6.28 16.69
C TYR A 223 1.20 7.12 17.69
N LYS A 224 1.81 7.37 18.85
CA LYS A 224 1.26 8.29 19.84
C LYS A 224 1.82 9.69 19.61
N THR A 225 0.94 10.67 19.53
CA THR A 225 1.33 12.08 19.42
C THR A 225 1.78 12.62 20.77
N LYS A 226 2.42 13.81 20.79
CA LYS A 226 2.69 14.55 22.03
C LYS A 226 1.40 15.01 22.73
N LEU A 227 0.26 15.01 22.04
CA LEU A 227 -1.07 15.22 22.61
C LEU A 227 -1.63 13.95 23.27
N TRP A 228 -0.82 12.90 23.41
CA TRP A 228 -1.20 11.60 23.97
C TRP A 228 -2.34 10.86 23.23
N LYS A 229 -2.74 11.37 22.07
CA LYS A 229 -3.69 10.72 21.16
C LYS A 229 -2.95 9.78 20.22
N TRP A 230 -3.51 8.57 20.07
CA TRP A 230 -3.08 7.63 19.04
C TRP A 230 -3.47 8.14 17.66
N ARG A 231 -2.57 7.98 16.70
CA ARG A 231 -2.81 8.29 15.29
C ARG A 231 -2.32 7.15 14.43
N THR A 232 -3.06 6.92 13.35
CA THR A 232 -2.73 5.92 12.34
C THR A 232 -2.40 6.62 11.02
N GLY A 233 -1.53 6.01 10.22
CA GLY A 233 -1.22 6.54 8.88
C GLY A 233 -2.43 6.33 7.95
N VAL A 234 -2.84 7.37 7.22
CA VAL A 234 -4.03 7.34 6.34
C VAL A 234 -4.01 6.13 5.41
N CYS A 235 -2.93 5.98 4.63
CA CYS A 235 -2.81 4.88 3.67
C CYS A 235 -2.76 3.50 4.31
N THR A 236 -1.92 3.34 5.34
CA THR A 236 -1.75 2.02 5.95
C THR A 236 -2.96 1.61 6.79
N ARG A 237 -3.69 2.55 7.38
CA ARG A 237 -4.97 2.28 8.06
C ARG A 237 -6.03 1.89 7.05
N TRP A 238 -6.16 2.65 5.96
CA TRP A 238 -7.08 2.35 4.88
C TRP A 238 -6.83 0.95 4.32
N LEU A 239 -5.58 0.61 3.98
CA LEU A 239 -5.17 -0.73 3.52
C LEU A 239 -5.44 -1.84 4.52
N LYS A 240 -5.41 -1.56 5.83
CA LYS A 240 -5.47 -2.57 6.88
C LYS A 240 -6.77 -3.39 6.83
N ASP A 241 -7.89 -2.77 6.50
CA ASP A 241 -9.20 -3.41 6.66
C ASP A 241 -9.92 -3.60 5.33
N LEU A 242 -9.23 -3.41 4.20
CA LEU A 242 -9.79 -3.68 2.88
C LEU A 242 -10.05 -5.18 2.68
N PRO A 243 -11.24 -5.58 2.19
CA PRO A 243 -11.56 -6.97 1.92
C PRO A 243 -10.71 -7.49 0.75
N SER A 244 -10.03 -8.61 0.96
CA SER A 244 -9.29 -9.30 -0.09
C SER A 244 -10.14 -10.37 -0.78
N ILE A 245 -9.69 -10.88 -1.94
CA ILE A 245 -10.33 -12.03 -2.61
C ILE A 245 -10.44 -13.22 -1.65
N GLU A 246 -9.42 -13.48 -0.85
CA GLU A 246 -9.42 -14.56 0.13
C GLU A 246 -10.46 -14.34 1.22
N ASP A 247 -10.64 -13.11 1.71
CA ASP A 247 -11.67 -12.79 2.71
C ASP A 247 -13.08 -13.03 2.16
N VAL A 248 -13.33 -12.61 0.92
CA VAL A 248 -14.62 -12.81 0.24
C VAL A 248 -14.91 -14.30 0.04
N ARG A 249 -13.91 -15.08 -0.39
CA ARG A 249 -14.02 -16.54 -0.53
C ARG A 249 -14.29 -17.22 0.81
N ALA A 250 -13.58 -16.80 1.87
CA ALA A 250 -13.79 -17.33 3.21
C ALA A 250 -15.19 -17.00 3.74
N ALA A 251 -15.69 -15.79 3.49
CA ALA A 251 -17.05 -15.38 3.87
C ALA A 251 -18.12 -16.18 3.13
N ALA A 252 -17.94 -16.46 1.83
CA ALA A 252 -18.86 -17.26 1.03
C ALA A 252 -18.91 -18.75 1.44
N ALA A 253 -17.80 -19.28 1.98
CA ALA A 253 -17.73 -20.66 2.46
C ALA A 253 -18.29 -20.85 3.89
N ALA A 254 -18.58 -19.76 4.61
CA ALA A 254 -19.05 -19.82 6.00
C ALA A 254 -20.56 -20.20 6.10
N PRO A 255 -20.98 -20.95 7.14
CA PRO A 255 -22.38 -21.30 7.34
C PRO A 255 -23.26 -20.05 7.56
N SER A 256 -24.48 -20.07 7.02
CA SER A 256 -25.42 -18.93 6.99
C SER A 256 -25.75 -18.32 8.36
N SER A 257 -25.60 -19.06 9.46
CA SER A 257 -25.79 -18.58 10.85
C SER A 257 -24.66 -17.70 11.39
N SER A 258 -23.57 -17.54 10.64
CA SER A 258 -22.36 -16.78 11.02
C SER A 258 -22.30 -15.40 10.36
N ILE A 259 -23.15 -15.15 9.35
CA ILE A 259 -23.04 -14.00 8.44
C ILE A 259 -23.44 -12.69 9.13
N GLU A 260 -24.35 -12.73 10.11
CA GLU A 260 -24.80 -11.53 10.85
C GLU A 260 -23.74 -10.94 11.79
N LYS A 261 -22.62 -11.63 12.02
CA LYS A 261 -21.44 -11.09 12.73
C LYS A 261 -20.24 -10.87 11.82
N SER A 262 -20.43 -10.85 10.50
CA SER A 262 -19.34 -10.49 9.59
C SER A 262 -18.96 -9.02 9.80
N LYS A 263 -17.72 -8.81 10.21
CA LYS A 263 -17.14 -7.51 10.60
C LYS A 263 -17.52 -6.43 9.59
N THR A 264 -18.30 -5.45 10.02
CA THR A 264 -18.26 -4.13 9.40
C THR A 264 -16.81 -3.67 9.54
N THR A 265 -16.08 -3.61 8.42
CA THR A 265 -14.73 -3.03 8.40
C THR A 265 -14.85 -1.56 8.84
N GLU A 266 -13.83 -0.98 9.49
CA GLU A 266 -13.86 0.47 9.82
C GLU A 266 -14.06 1.34 8.55
N THR A 267 -13.80 0.78 7.37
CA THR A 267 -14.04 1.36 6.06
C THR A 267 -15.49 1.30 5.58
N GLY A 268 -16.41 0.65 6.30
CA GLY A 268 -17.82 0.49 5.90
C GLY A 268 -18.06 -0.47 4.73
N LEU A 269 -17.01 -1.13 4.23
CA LEU A 269 -17.09 -2.10 3.13
C LEU A 269 -17.56 -3.44 3.68
N ILE A 270 -18.68 -3.93 3.16
CA ILE A 270 -19.14 -5.30 3.38
C ILE A 270 -18.26 -6.22 2.52
N ALA A 271 -17.75 -7.32 3.08
CA ALA A 271 -16.91 -8.31 2.40
C ALA A 271 -17.65 -9.15 1.34
N ARG A 272 -18.50 -8.52 0.52
CA ARG A 272 -19.16 -9.15 -0.62
C ARG A 272 -18.25 -9.21 -1.84
N GLU A 273 -17.35 -8.25 -1.96
CA GLU A 273 -16.47 -8.09 -3.12
C GLU A 273 -15.06 -7.65 -2.66
N PRO A 274 -14.01 -8.05 -3.41
CA PRO A 274 -12.65 -7.68 -3.11
C PRO A 274 -12.42 -6.20 -3.41
N ALA A 275 -11.61 -5.53 -2.59
CA ALA A 275 -11.27 -4.14 -2.81
C ALA A 275 -10.49 -3.94 -4.11
N GLN A 276 -10.88 -2.91 -4.86
CA GLN A 276 -10.19 -2.47 -6.07
C GLN A 276 -9.80 -1.00 -5.95
N PHE A 277 -8.57 -0.67 -6.34
CA PHE A 277 -8.08 0.70 -6.26
C PHE A 277 -6.99 0.98 -7.30
N SER A 278 -6.82 2.25 -7.63
CA SER A 278 -5.82 2.69 -8.61
C SER A 278 -4.41 2.69 -8.06
N ILE A 279 -3.51 2.19 -8.89
CA ILE A 279 -2.08 2.12 -8.63
C ILE A 279 -1.29 2.73 -9.80
N ARG A 280 -0.09 3.20 -9.50
CA ARG A 280 0.89 3.64 -10.49
C ARG A 280 2.22 2.97 -10.20
N ILE A 281 2.87 2.45 -11.23
CA ILE A 281 4.25 1.95 -11.12
C ILE A 281 5.21 3.10 -11.42
N GLN A 282 6.16 3.32 -10.53
CA GLN A 282 7.28 4.22 -10.70
C GLN A 282 8.55 3.39 -10.87
N ARG A 283 9.36 3.71 -11.89
CA ARG A 283 10.61 3.00 -12.11
C ARG A 283 11.59 3.30 -10.99
N GLY A 284 12.09 2.25 -10.36
CA GLY A 284 13.04 2.37 -9.26
C GLY A 284 14.43 2.81 -9.73
N THR A 285 15.20 3.41 -8.82
CA THR A 285 16.62 3.71 -9.02
C THR A 285 17.52 2.53 -8.67
N LEU A 286 17.07 1.63 -7.78
CA LEU A 286 17.75 0.38 -7.47
C LEU A 286 17.69 -0.55 -8.69
N LYS A 287 18.84 -1.05 -9.14
CA LYS A 287 18.96 -1.99 -10.27
C LYS A 287 19.80 -3.19 -9.87
N LEU A 288 19.45 -4.34 -10.43
CA LEU A 288 20.28 -5.54 -10.36
C LEU A 288 21.55 -5.36 -11.23
N PRO A 289 22.65 -6.05 -10.89
CA PRO A 289 23.78 -6.20 -11.80
C PRO A 289 23.33 -6.77 -13.15
N LYS A 290 23.96 -6.33 -14.23
CA LYS A 290 23.67 -6.85 -15.59
C LYS A 290 24.07 -8.31 -15.74
N ASP A 291 25.18 -8.70 -15.14
CA ASP A 291 25.68 -10.07 -15.13
C ASP A 291 25.09 -10.82 -13.92
N PRO A 292 24.30 -11.89 -14.14
CA PRO A 292 23.74 -12.67 -13.04
C PRO A 292 24.79 -13.37 -12.18
N ASN A 293 26.00 -13.60 -12.69
CA ASN A 293 27.10 -14.25 -11.94
C ASN A 293 27.76 -13.31 -10.93
N VAL A 294 27.52 -12.00 -10.99
CA VAL A 294 27.99 -11.08 -9.95
C VAL A 294 27.23 -11.40 -8.66
N PRO A 295 27.92 -11.70 -7.54
CA PRO A 295 27.25 -11.97 -6.26
C PRO A 295 26.39 -10.80 -5.82
N LEU A 296 25.19 -11.08 -5.30
CA LEU A 296 24.31 -10.05 -4.75
C LEU A 296 24.36 -10.07 -3.22
N ILE A 297 24.68 -8.92 -2.62
CA ILE A 297 24.56 -8.68 -1.18
C ILE A 297 23.39 -7.73 -0.93
N CYS A 298 22.36 -8.22 -0.26
CA CYS A 298 21.18 -7.47 0.15
C CYS A 298 21.26 -7.13 1.63
N ILE A 299 20.92 -5.88 2.00
CA ILE A 299 20.80 -5.44 3.39
C ILE A 299 19.44 -4.77 3.55
N GLY A 300 18.56 -5.35 4.36
CA GLY A 300 17.17 -4.89 4.48
C GLY A 300 16.55 -5.22 5.83
N PRO A 301 16.74 -4.39 6.87
CA PRO A 301 16.10 -4.58 8.16
C PRO A 301 14.60 -4.22 8.11
N GLY A 302 13.77 -4.98 8.82
CA GLY A 302 12.31 -4.79 8.87
C GLY A 302 11.67 -4.76 7.47
N THR A 303 10.79 -3.80 7.23
CA THR A 303 10.15 -3.62 5.90
C THR A 303 11.11 -3.17 4.80
N GLY A 304 12.35 -2.78 5.15
CA GLY A 304 13.42 -2.55 4.18
C GLY A 304 13.80 -3.81 3.37
N VAL A 305 13.35 -4.99 3.80
CA VAL A 305 13.50 -6.25 3.06
C VAL A 305 12.68 -6.29 1.77
N ALA A 306 11.65 -5.45 1.60
CA ALA A 306 10.74 -5.48 0.45
C ALA A 306 11.48 -5.47 -0.92
N PRO A 307 12.27 -4.44 -1.28
CA PRO A 307 12.99 -4.44 -2.55
C PRO A 307 14.04 -5.56 -2.63
N MET A 308 14.61 -5.98 -1.50
CA MET A 308 15.59 -7.08 -1.44
C MET A 308 14.94 -8.41 -1.81
N ARG A 309 13.74 -8.69 -1.28
CA ARG A 309 12.95 -9.88 -1.62
C ARG A 309 12.64 -9.93 -3.11
N SER A 310 12.21 -8.80 -3.69
CA SER A 310 11.98 -8.68 -5.13
C SER A 310 13.23 -8.98 -5.96
N PHE A 311 14.40 -8.46 -5.55
CA PHE A 311 15.69 -8.73 -6.19
C PHE A 311 16.09 -10.21 -6.11
N LEU A 312 16.00 -10.78 -4.90
CA LEU A 312 16.34 -12.17 -4.63
C LEU A 312 15.45 -13.12 -5.43
N HIS A 313 14.13 -12.89 -5.42
CA HIS A 313 13.19 -13.66 -6.23
C HIS A 313 13.53 -13.64 -7.70
N HIS A 314 13.87 -12.48 -8.26
CA HIS A 314 14.24 -12.40 -9.67
C HIS A 314 15.55 -13.14 -9.95
N ARG A 315 16.60 -12.91 -9.15
CA ARG A 315 17.89 -13.59 -9.32
C ARG A 315 17.76 -15.10 -9.22
N ILE A 316 17.00 -15.57 -8.23
CA ILE A 316 16.80 -16.98 -7.95
C ILE A 316 15.88 -17.57 -9.02
N TYR A 317 14.62 -17.15 -9.12
CA TYR A 317 13.64 -17.84 -9.97
C TYR A 317 13.71 -17.50 -11.45
N VAL A 318 14.21 -16.32 -11.83
CA VAL A 318 14.33 -15.92 -13.26
C VAL A 318 15.73 -16.20 -13.80
N GLN A 319 16.78 -15.84 -13.05
CA GLN A 319 18.16 -15.96 -13.54
C GLN A 319 18.86 -17.26 -13.11
N GLY A 320 18.28 -18.04 -12.20
CA GLY A 320 18.90 -19.27 -11.69
C GLY A 320 20.14 -19.03 -10.82
N ALA A 321 20.42 -17.78 -10.43
CA ALA A 321 21.61 -17.43 -9.68
C ALA A 321 21.56 -17.95 -8.24
N THR A 322 22.70 -18.45 -7.74
CA THR A 322 22.84 -19.04 -6.40
C THR A 322 23.69 -18.19 -5.46
N GLU A 323 24.54 -17.30 -5.99
CA GLU A 323 25.38 -16.41 -5.18
C GLU A 323 24.60 -15.19 -4.68
N ASN A 324 23.85 -15.40 -3.60
CA ASN A 324 23.01 -14.40 -2.96
C ASN A 324 23.22 -14.40 -1.44
N VAL A 325 23.36 -13.21 -0.85
CA VAL A 325 23.47 -13.00 0.61
C VAL A 325 22.43 -11.98 1.05
N LEU A 326 21.74 -12.25 2.16
CA LEU A 326 20.81 -11.33 2.81
C LEU A 326 21.24 -11.05 4.24
N PHE A 327 21.43 -9.78 4.58
CA PHE A 327 21.50 -9.30 5.96
C PHE A 327 20.12 -8.76 6.35
N PHE A 328 19.41 -9.51 7.20
CA PHE A 328 18.10 -9.15 7.72
C PHE A 328 18.19 -8.74 9.18
N GLY A 329 17.36 -7.78 9.58
CA GLY A 329 17.31 -7.29 10.97
C GLY A 329 15.87 -7.16 11.47
N CYS A 330 15.62 -7.64 12.68
CA CYS A 330 14.34 -7.53 13.36
C CYS A 330 14.51 -7.25 14.86
N ARG A 331 13.41 -7.10 15.60
CA ARG A 331 13.45 -6.95 17.05
C ARG A 331 13.62 -8.29 17.74
N LYS A 332 12.76 -9.25 17.44
CA LYS A 332 12.74 -10.58 18.04
C LYS A 332 12.49 -11.66 16.99
N ARG A 333 13.30 -12.71 17.00
CA ARG A 333 13.24 -13.80 16.02
C ARG A 333 11.86 -14.46 15.96
N ASN A 334 11.18 -14.62 17.08
CA ASN A 334 9.87 -15.27 17.16
C ASN A 334 8.67 -14.32 16.95
N MET A 335 8.88 -13.04 16.66
CA MET A 335 7.80 -12.05 16.57
C MET A 335 7.76 -11.29 15.24
N ASP A 336 8.92 -10.86 14.74
CA ASP A 336 9.01 -10.00 13.55
C ASP A 336 10.13 -10.45 12.59
N TYR A 337 10.45 -11.75 12.56
CA TYR A 337 11.29 -12.33 11.51
C TYR A 337 10.49 -12.51 10.21
N HIS A 338 10.38 -11.44 9.44
CA HIS A 338 9.60 -11.40 8.19
C HIS A 338 10.10 -12.45 7.19
N TYR A 339 9.16 -13.23 6.62
CA TYR A 339 9.43 -14.25 5.60
C TYR A 339 10.41 -15.35 6.03
N CYS A 340 10.47 -15.68 7.33
CA CYS A 340 11.42 -16.67 7.87
C CYS A 340 11.38 -18.02 7.14
N GLU A 341 10.20 -18.57 6.89
CA GLU A 341 10.02 -19.86 6.22
C GLU A 341 10.60 -19.85 4.79
N GLU A 342 10.43 -18.74 4.07
CA GLU A 342 10.96 -18.55 2.72
C GLU A 342 12.49 -18.49 2.74
N TRP A 343 13.06 -17.72 3.66
CA TRP A 343 14.51 -17.63 3.83
C TRP A 343 15.13 -18.98 4.17
N GLU A 344 14.58 -19.69 5.14
CA GLU A 344 15.06 -21.02 5.55
C GLU A 344 14.98 -22.05 4.42
N GLN A 345 13.94 -21.96 3.58
CA GLN A 345 13.87 -22.79 2.39
C GLN A 345 14.96 -22.47 1.37
N LEU A 346 15.16 -21.19 1.04
CA LEU A 346 16.18 -20.79 0.06
C LEU A 346 17.61 -21.09 0.54
N GLU A 347 17.87 -21.04 1.85
CA GLU A 347 19.13 -21.50 2.44
C GLU A 347 19.31 -23.01 2.29
N ARG A 348 18.25 -23.80 2.54
CA ARG A 348 18.28 -25.26 2.36
C ARG A 348 18.53 -25.67 0.91
N GLU A 349 17.99 -24.90 -0.04
CA GLU A 349 18.22 -25.09 -1.48
C GLU A 349 19.62 -24.62 -1.93
N GLY A 350 20.42 -24.01 -1.05
CA GLY A 350 21.76 -23.49 -1.37
C GLY A 350 21.74 -22.26 -2.29
N ARG A 351 20.62 -21.53 -2.34
CA ARG A 351 20.40 -20.39 -3.26
C ARG A 351 20.52 -19.03 -2.58
N LEU A 352 20.53 -19.02 -1.25
CA LEU A 352 20.62 -17.83 -0.42
C LEU A 352 21.43 -18.15 0.83
N LYS A 353 22.17 -17.17 1.35
CA LYS A 353 22.74 -17.20 2.69
C LYS A 353 22.17 -16.04 3.50
N VAL A 354 21.61 -16.30 4.67
CA VAL A 354 20.93 -15.28 5.49
C VAL A 354 21.64 -15.05 6.81
N PHE A 355 22.02 -13.79 7.05
CA PHE A 355 22.53 -13.32 8.32
C PHE A 355 21.45 -12.50 9.00
N THR A 356 21.01 -12.93 10.18
CA THR A 356 19.94 -12.25 10.93
C THR A 356 20.46 -11.59 12.20
N ALA A 357 20.11 -10.32 12.41
CA ALA A 357 20.37 -9.57 13.64
C ALA A 357 19.06 -9.29 14.41
N CYS A 358 18.91 -9.86 15.60
CA CYS A 358 17.76 -9.63 16.48
C CYS A 358 18.13 -8.63 17.59
N SER A 359 17.57 -7.43 17.52
CA SER A 359 17.98 -6.30 18.37
C SER A 359 17.45 -6.35 19.82
N ARG A 360 16.53 -7.25 20.16
CA ARG A 360 15.85 -7.33 21.47
C ARG A 360 15.62 -8.77 21.97
N ASP A 361 16.42 -9.72 21.50
CA ASP A 361 16.41 -11.12 21.99
C ASP A 361 17.42 -11.37 23.12
N GLN A 362 18.12 -10.32 23.58
CA GLN A 362 19.16 -10.35 24.62
C GLN A 362 18.63 -9.85 25.96
#